data_AF-A0A6V7KY19-F1
#
_entry.id   AF-A0A6V7KY19-F1
#
_cell.length_a   1.000
_cell.length_b   1.000
_cell.length_c   1.000
_cell.angle_alpha   90.00
_cell.angle_beta   90.00
_cell.angle_gamma   90.00
#
_symmetry.space_group_name_H-M   'P 1'
#
loop_
_entity.id
_entity.type
_entity.pdbx_description
1 polymer ?
#
loop_
_entity_poly.entity_id
_entity_poly.type
_entity_poly.pdbx_seq_one_letter_code
_entity_poly.pdbx_strand_id
1 'polypeptide(L)'
;VIDEILRVLRLIKDTKCPPRAHEILQELRDISSMAMEHFDEKILPALKQSICTSVVSGVSSYELPGGSLMISHSPSSATSIYGHHSITHDNFNRTIKKVFLKTKKNKMSFLTLQGRITKLRLRMKRQACQIRLQNKKMQEQSKKIHEQEQQISDMKRHFEEWEQKIGDLTAELSRAREDSPKTDSIDSCKRKRMELTKRDSSTKELQAKKRKLIVERKTSTDAKDVKFKEFMSKLLKDSSD
;
A
#
# COMPACT_ATOMS: atom_id res chain seq x y z
N VAL A 1 3.59 -27.68 2.21
CA VAL A 1 3.62 -26.25 1.75
C VAL A 1 4.80 -25.99 0.84
N ILE A 2 6.05 -26.13 1.31
CA ILE A 2 7.23 -25.86 0.47
C ILE A 2 7.23 -26.75 -0.78
N ASP A 3 6.94 -28.04 -0.62
CA ASP A 3 6.89 -28.98 -1.76
C ASP A 3 5.82 -28.59 -2.80
N GLU A 4 4.68 -28.07 -2.35
CA GLU A 4 3.61 -27.61 -3.25
C GLU A 4 3.97 -26.31 -3.98
N ILE A 5 4.60 -25.37 -3.30
CA ILE A 5 5.11 -24.16 -3.96
C ILE A 5 6.18 -24.52 -4.99
N LEU A 6 7.08 -25.47 -4.66
CA LEU A 6 8.08 -25.96 -5.60
C LEU A 6 7.44 -26.69 -6.78
N ARG A 7 6.35 -27.44 -6.58
CA ARG A 7 5.57 -28.05 -7.65
C ARG A 7 4.99 -26.99 -8.59
N VAL A 8 4.36 -25.94 -8.06
CA VAL A 8 3.82 -24.83 -8.86
C VAL A 8 4.92 -24.12 -9.64
N LEU A 9 6.07 -23.85 -9.02
CA LEU A 9 7.21 -23.22 -9.70
C LEU A 9 7.80 -24.09 -10.81
N ARG A 10 7.93 -25.40 -10.58
CA ARG A 10 8.36 -26.37 -11.62
C ARG A 10 7.35 -26.44 -12.75
N LEU A 11 6.06 -26.46 -12.44
CA LEU A 11 5.00 -26.47 -13.43
C LEU A 11 5.12 -25.25 -14.36
N ILE A 12 5.31 -24.05 -13.81
CA ILE A 12 5.48 -22.82 -14.61
C ILE A 12 6.76 -22.86 -15.45
N LYS A 13 7.86 -23.38 -14.90
CA LYS A 13 9.16 -23.42 -15.57
C LYS A 13 9.22 -24.42 -16.71
N ASP A 14 8.60 -25.59 -16.54
CA ASP A 14 8.78 -26.73 -17.42
C ASP A 14 7.66 -26.86 -18.48
N THR A 15 6.56 -26.10 -18.35
CA THR A 15 5.50 -26.08 -19.37
C THR A 15 5.71 -25.02 -20.44
N LYS A 16 5.58 -25.42 -21.71
CA LYS A 16 5.66 -24.53 -22.88
C LYS A 16 4.51 -23.53 -22.97
N CYS A 17 3.36 -23.87 -22.39
CA CYS A 17 2.19 -23.01 -22.28
C CYS A 17 1.75 -22.98 -20.81
N PRO A 18 2.31 -22.06 -20.00
CA PRO A 18 2.01 -22.02 -18.57
C PRO A 18 0.53 -21.68 -18.33
N PRO A 19 -0.05 -22.18 -17.23
CA PRO A 19 -1.41 -21.83 -16.81
C PRO A 19 -1.58 -20.33 -16.69
N ARG A 20 -2.82 -19.87 -16.81
CA ARG A 20 -3.09 -18.43 -16.78
C ARG A 20 -2.80 -17.90 -15.38
N ALA A 21 -2.30 -16.66 -15.30
CA ALA A 21 -1.84 -16.10 -14.03
C ALA A 21 -2.86 -16.20 -12.88
N HIS A 22 -4.16 -16.10 -13.18
CA HIS A 22 -5.22 -16.21 -12.17
C HIS A 22 -5.34 -17.61 -11.57
N GLU A 23 -5.07 -18.67 -12.33
CA GLU A 23 -5.09 -20.06 -11.86
C GLU A 23 -3.92 -20.30 -10.90
N ILE A 24 -2.74 -19.77 -11.23
CA ILE A 24 -1.56 -19.83 -10.35
C ILE A 24 -1.81 -19.06 -9.05
N LEU A 25 -2.40 -17.88 -9.13
CA LEU A 25 -2.74 -17.08 -7.96
C LEU A 25 -3.81 -17.77 -7.08
N GLN A 26 -4.72 -18.52 -7.68
CA GLN A 26 -5.70 -19.32 -6.96
C GLN A 26 -5.02 -20.48 -6.23
N GLU A 27 -4.18 -21.25 -6.90
CA GLU A 27 -3.39 -22.32 -6.28
C GLU A 27 -2.54 -21.81 -5.11
N LEU A 28 -1.87 -20.66 -5.27
CA LEU A 28 -1.07 -20.06 -4.20
C LEU A 28 -1.94 -19.60 -3.02
N ARG A 29 -3.15 -19.12 -3.28
CA ARG A 29 -4.11 -18.79 -2.24
C ARG A 29 -4.55 -20.04 -1.49
N ASP A 30 -4.88 -21.11 -2.19
CA ASP A 30 -5.36 -22.35 -1.59
C ASP A 30 -4.28 -23.04 -0.75
N ILE A 31 -3.03 -23.07 -1.24
CA ILE A 31 -1.87 -23.54 -0.47
C ILE A 31 -1.67 -22.69 0.80
N SER A 32 -1.84 -21.36 0.69
CA SER A 32 -1.70 -20.46 1.84
C SER A 32 -2.81 -20.67 2.87
N SER A 33 -4.05 -20.88 2.43
CA SER A 33 -5.19 -21.20 3.30
C SER A 33 -4.96 -22.53 4.02
N MET A 34 -4.56 -23.58 3.31
CA MET A 34 -4.25 -24.88 3.91
C MET A 34 -3.07 -24.80 4.89
N ALA A 35 -2.06 -23.98 4.59
CA ALA A 35 -0.94 -23.74 5.48
C ALA A 35 -1.37 -23.02 6.78
N MET A 36 -2.28 -22.06 6.67
CA MET A 36 -2.83 -21.31 7.80
C MET A 36 -3.67 -22.22 8.71
N GLU A 37 -4.56 -23.02 8.12
CA GLU A 37 -5.37 -24.00 8.85
C GLU A 37 -4.48 -25.03 9.56
N HIS A 38 -3.49 -25.60 8.87
CA HIS A 38 -2.55 -26.55 9.49
C HIS A 38 -1.73 -25.90 10.60
N PHE A 39 -1.34 -24.65 10.43
CA PHE A 39 -0.67 -23.89 11.47
C PHE A 39 -1.57 -23.74 12.70
N ASP A 40 -2.81 -23.29 12.53
CA ASP A 40 -3.73 -23.05 13.64
C ASP A 40 -4.20 -24.34 14.34
N GLU A 41 -4.38 -25.43 13.60
CA GLU A 41 -4.88 -26.69 14.14
C GLU A 41 -3.80 -27.60 14.74
N LYS A 42 -2.59 -27.60 14.16
CA LYS A 42 -1.56 -28.59 14.51
C LYS A 42 -0.33 -27.94 15.13
N ILE A 43 0.20 -26.89 14.50
CA ILE A 43 1.46 -26.28 14.94
C ILE A 43 1.24 -25.40 16.17
N LEU A 44 0.25 -24.52 16.14
CA LEU A 44 -0.04 -23.56 17.20
C LEU A 44 -0.43 -24.24 18.53
N PRO A 45 -1.29 -25.29 18.55
CA PRO A 45 -1.63 -25.99 19.79
C PRO A 45 -0.45 -26.76 20.36
N ALA A 46 0.32 -27.47 19.52
CA ALA A 46 1.54 -28.17 19.95
C ALA A 46 2.60 -27.21 20.50
N LEU A 47 2.76 -26.03 19.88
CA LEU A 47 3.65 -24.99 20.36
C LEU A 47 3.20 -24.43 21.70
N LYS A 48 1.90 -24.11 21.86
CA LYS A 48 1.34 -23.65 23.14
C LYS A 48 1.51 -24.71 24.23
N GLN A 49 1.26 -25.98 23.91
CA GLN A 49 1.41 -27.08 24.86
C GLN A 49 2.87 -27.26 25.26
N SER A 50 3.83 -27.26 24.33
CA SER A 50 5.26 -27.34 24.67
C SER A 50 5.74 -26.18 25.55
N ILE A 51 5.25 -24.95 25.30
CA ILE A 51 5.53 -23.79 26.15
C ILE A 51 4.92 -23.97 27.54
N CYS A 52 3.64 -24.36 27.63
CA CYS A 52 2.95 -24.62 28.91
C CYS A 52 3.61 -25.76 29.71
N THR A 53 4.02 -26.84 29.04
CA THR A 53 4.67 -28.00 29.68
C THR A 53 6.08 -27.65 30.15
N SER A 54 6.80 -26.79 29.41
CA SER A 54 8.11 -26.25 29.80
C SER A 54 8.01 -25.31 31.02
N VAL A 55 6.98 -24.45 31.09
CA VAL A 55 6.77 -23.59 32.27
C VAL A 55 6.25 -24.37 33.49
N VAL A 56 5.43 -25.41 33.30
CA VAL A 56 4.94 -26.27 34.39
C VAL A 56 6.03 -27.20 34.92
N SER A 57 6.95 -27.70 34.09
CA SER A 57 8.12 -28.47 34.56
C SER A 57 9.10 -27.63 35.41
N GLY A 58 8.98 -26.30 35.38
CA GLY A 58 9.77 -25.36 36.17
C GLY A 58 9.16 -24.97 37.53
N VAL A 59 7.89 -25.28 37.78
CA VAL A 59 7.19 -25.00 39.03
C VAL A 59 6.72 -26.31 39.62
N SER A 60 7.46 -26.77 40.63
CA SER A 60 6.95 -27.75 41.60
C SER A 60 5.53 -27.33 42.00
N SER A 61 4.58 -28.25 41.81
CA SER A 61 3.22 -28.18 42.32
C SER A 61 3.23 -27.63 43.74
N TYR A 62 2.85 -26.37 43.90
CA TYR A 62 2.29 -25.86 45.14
C TYR A 62 0.83 -25.55 44.85
N GLU A 63 -0.02 -26.09 45.69
CA GLU A 63 -1.46 -25.90 45.64
C GLU A 63 -1.84 -24.43 45.47
N LEU A 64 -2.72 -24.16 44.52
CA LEU A 64 -3.58 -22.98 44.57
C LEU A 64 -4.98 -23.46 44.97
N PRO A 65 -5.50 -23.02 46.13
CA PRO A 65 -6.90 -23.20 46.47
C PRO A 65 -7.76 -22.28 45.59
N GLY A 66 -8.64 -22.87 44.77
CA GLY A 66 -9.72 -22.16 44.10
C GLY A 66 -9.49 -21.91 42.61
N GLY A 67 -9.94 -22.83 41.77
CA GLY A 67 -9.98 -22.65 40.32
C GLY A 67 -10.39 -23.93 39.60
N SER A 68 -11.69 -24.22 39.59
CA SER A 68 -12.31 -25.33 38.87
C SER A 68 -11.94 -25.32 37.39
N LEU A 69 -11.21 -26.34 36.93
CA LEU A 69 -11.24 -26.83 35.55
C LEU A 69 -11.17 -28.36 35.57
N MET A 70 -12.36 -28.95 35.43
CA MET A 70 -12.59 -30.37 35.20
C MET A 70 -11.98 -30.76 33.85
N ILE A 71 -10.96 -31.62 33.82
CA ILE A 71 -10.63 -32.43 32.62
C ILE A 71 -10.29 -33.87 33.05
N SER A 72 -11.33 -34.70 32.92
CA SER A 72 -11.43 -36.12 32.56
C SER A 72 -10.30 -37.12 32.84
N HIS A 73 -10.75 -38.24 33.40
CA HIS A 73 -10.05 -39.48 33.75
C HIS A 73 -9.36 -40.21 32.57
N SER A 74 -8.19 -40.78 32.84
CA SER A 74 -7.84 -42.14 32.37
C SER A 74 -7.04 -42.85 33.47
N PRO A 75 -7.39 -44.09 33.87
CA PRO A 75 -6.64 -44.83 34.88
C PRO A 75 -5.66 -45.79 34.18
N SER A 76 -4.37 -45.69 34.44
CA SER A 76 -3.44 -46.80 34.26
C SER A 76 -2.16 -46.60 35.05
N SER A 77 -1.85 -47.63 35.83
CA SER A 77 -0.56 -47.98 36.44
C SER A 77 -0.22 -47.35 37.80
N ALA A 78 -0.71 -48.05 38.83
CA ALA A 78 -0.19 -48.00 40.18
C ALA A 78 1.22 -48.62 40.26
N THR A 79 2.18 -47.81 40.68
CA THR A 79 3.46 -48.13 41.32
C THR A 79 4.03 -46.76 41.71
N SER A 80 4.55 -46.44 42.88
CA SER A 80 4.94 -47.18 44.07
C SER A 80 5.52 -46.12 45.03
N ILE A 81 5.26 -46.29 46.33
CA ILE A 81 6.08 -45.87 47.47
C ILE A 81 6.18 -44.35 47.75
N TYR A 82 5.52 -43.98 48.85
CA TYR A 82 5.89 -42.98 49.83
C TYR A 82 7.37 -42.57 49.82
N GLY A 83 7.71 -41.59 49.00
CA GLY A 83 8.94 -40.81 49.09
C GLY A 83 8.76 -39.70 50.14
N HIS A 84 8.87 -40.06 51.41
CA HIS A 84 8.91 -39.10 52.52
C HIS A 84 10.17 -38.23 52.37
N HIS A 85 10.04 -37.04 51.78
CA HIS A 85 11.10 -36.05 51.71
C HIS A 85 11.36 -35.47 53.11
N SER A 86 12.19 -36.12 53.90
CA SER A 86 12.75 -35.48 55.10
C SER A 86 13.57 -34.28 54.63
N ILE A 87 13.09 -33.07 54.91
CA ILE A 87 13.80 -31.82 54.64
C ILE A 87 15.00 -31.78 55.59
N THR A 88 16.12 -32.36 55.17
CA THR A 88 17.41 -32.20 55.84
C THR A 88 17.79 -30.73 55.76
N HIS A 89 18.28 -30.14 56.84
CA HIS A 89 18.66 -28.72 56.92
C HIS A 89 19.58 -28.28 55.74
N ASP A 90 20.46 -29.16 55.27
CA ASP A 90 21.33 -28.93 54.12
C ASP A 90 20.59 -28.87 52.76
N ASN A 91 19.53 -29.67 52.60
CA ASN A 91 18.69 -29.66 51.40
C ASN A 91 17.83 -28.38 51.34
N PHE A 92 17.34 -27.91 52.49
CA PHE A 92 16.62 -26.64 52.60
C PHE A 92 17.52 -25.46 52.26
N ASN A 93 18.69 -25.36 52.91
CA ASN A 93 19.64 -24.27 52.67
C ASN A 93 20.14 -24.23 51.22
N ARG A 94 20.37 -25.41 50.61
CA ARG A 94 20.71 -25.51 49.18
C ARG A 94 19.57 -24.99 48.29
N THR A 95 18.33 -25.26 48.64
CA THR A 95 17.15 -24.81 47.88
C THR A 95 16.96 -23.29 48.00
N ILE A 96 17.05 -22.73 49.20
CA ILE A 96 16.98 -21.28 49.43
C ILE A 96 18.09 -20.54 48.67
N LYS A 97 19.33 -21.03 48.69
CA LYS A 97 20.44 -20.45 47.90
C LYS A 97 20.15 -20.47 46.40
N LYS A 98 19.60 -21.57 45.86
CA LYS A 98 19.20 -21.66 44.44
C LYS A 98 18.08 -20.67 44.11
N VAL A 99 17.09 -20.54 44.97
CA VAL A 99 15.98 -19.57 44.81
C VAL A 99 16.55 -18.16 44.77
N PHE A 100 17.40 -17.78 45.72
CA PHE A 100 18.01 -16.45 45.75
C PHE A 100 18.80 -16.12 44.47
N LEU A 101 19.64 -17.05 44.01
CA LEU A 101 20.41 -16.89 42.77
C LEU A 101 19.50 -16.78 41.54
N LYS A 102 18.45 -17.60 41.46
CA LYS A 102 17.43 -17.51 40.40
C LYS A 102 16.71 -16.16 40.44
N THR A 103 16.28 -15.69 41.61
CA THR A 103 15.63 -14.38 41.78
C THR A 103 16.55 -13.25 41.33
N LYS A 104 17.84 -13.29 41.66
CA LYS A 104 18.82 -12.28 41.21
C LYS A 104 18.98 -12.29 39.69
N LYS A 105 19.08 -13.46 39.06
CA LYS A 105 19.14 -13.60 37.59
C LYS A 105 17.86 -13.10 36.92
N ASN A 106 16.70 -13.46 37.48
CA ASN A 106 15.39 -13.03 36.99
C ASN A 106 15.23 -11.51 37.05
N LYS A 107 15.68 -10.87 38.13
CA LYS A 107 15.69 -9.40 38.26
C LYS A 107 16.51 -8.74 37.13
N MET A 108 17.68 -9.28 36.80
CA MET A 108 18.51 -8.73 35.72
C MET A 108 17.87 -8.93 34.33
N SER A 109 17.27 -10.11 34.11
CA SER A 109 16.52 -10.40 32.89
C SER A 109 15.33 -9.44 32.74
N PHE A 110 14.57 -9.21 33.82
CA PHE A 110 13.46 -8.27 33.85
C PHE A 110 13.88 -6.85 33.47
N LEU A 111 14.95 -6.31 34.06
CA LEU A 111 15.45 -4.97 33.73
C LEU A 111 15.86 -4.86 32.25
N THR A 112 16.48 -5.92 31.72
CA THR A 112 16.84 -6.00 30.29
C THR A 112 15.60 -5.97 29.39
N LEU A 113 14.57 -6.76 29.74
CA LEU A 113 13.30 -6.79 29.02
C LEU A 113 12.57 -5.45 29.11
N GLN A 114 12.55 -4.81 30.29
CA GLN A 114 11.95 -3.50 30.50
C GLN A 114 12.60 -2.43 29.60
N GLY A 115 13.92 -2.46 29.45
CA GLY A 115 14.65 -1.59 28.52
C GLY A 115 14.27 -1.84 27.05
N ARG A 116 14.16 -3.12 26.64
CA ARG A 116 13.72 -3.50 25.28
C ARG A 116 12.29 -3.04 25.00
N ILE A 117 11.36 -3.24 25.95
CA ILE A 117 9.96 -2.80 25.84
C ILE A 117 9.89 -1.28 25.70
N THR A 118 10.67 -0.53 26.49
CA THR A 118 10.69 0.93 26.43
C THR A 118 11.21 1.42 25.07
N LYS A 119 12.25 0.77 24.54
CA LYS A 119 12.78 1.05 23.20
C LYS A 119 11.75 0.76 22.10
N LEU A 120 11.02 -0.37 22.20
CA LEU A 120 9.96 -0.73 21.26
C LEU A 120 8.82 0.30 21.29
N ARG A 121 8.40 0.71 22.50
CA ARG A 121 7.36 1.73 22.69
C ARG A 121 7.73 3.06 22.03
N LEU A 122 8.99 3.47 22.11
CA LEU A 122 9.46 4.68 21.44
C LEU A 122 9.45 4.53 19.91
N ARG A 123 9.85 3.37 19.38
CA ARG A 123 9.77 3.08 17.94
C ARG A 123 8.32 3.10 17.44
N MET A 124 7.39 2.48 18.17
CA MET A 124 5.96 2.53 17.85
C MET A 124 5.43 3.96 17.82
N LYS A 125 5.76 4.81 18.81
CA LYS A 125 5.34 6.22 18.82
C LYS A 125 5.85 6.97 17.58
N ARG A 126 7.11 6.74 17.18
CA ARG A 126 7.70 7.35 15.98
C ARG A 126 6.97 6.89 14.71
N GLN A 127 6.71 5.59 14.58
CA GLN A 127 5.96 5.04 13.44
C GLN A 127 4.54 5.61 13.38
N ALA A 128 3.83 5.71 14.51
CA ALA A 128 2.50 6.30 14.55
C ALA A 128 2.50 7.76 14.05
N CYS A 129 3.49 8.57 14.44
CA CYS A 129 3.64 9.92 13.92
C CYS A 129 3.92 9.96 12.41
N GLN A 130 4.76 9.06 11.90
CA GLN A 130 5.05 8.96 10.46
C GLN A 130 3.82 8.56 9.65
N ILE A 131 3.06 7.56 10.11
CA ILE A 131 1.81 7.13 9.48
C ILE A 131 0.82 8.29 9.43
N ARG A 132 0.66 9.03 10.53
CA ARG A 132 -0.22 10.21 10.56
C ARG A 132 0.19 11.27 9.54
N LEU A 133 1.50 11.52 9.41
CA LEU A 133 2.01 12.47 8.42
C LEU A 133 1.78 11.99 6.98
N GLN A 134 2.00 10.71 6.71
CA GLN A 134 1.74 10.13 5.38
C GLN A 134 0.25 10.17 5.03
N ASN A 135 -0.64 9.84 5.97
CA ASN A 135 -2.08 9.95 5.77
C ASN A 135 -2.51 11.37 5.43
N LYS A 136 -1.93 12.38 6.09
CA LYS A 136 -2.20 13.79 5.76
C LYS A 136 -1.78 14.13 4.32
N LYS A 137 -0.59 13.70 3.88
CA LYS A 137 -0.13 13.89 2.50
C LYS A 137 -1.02 13.20 1.49
N MET A 138 -1.46 11.97 1.78
CA MET A 138 -2.36 11.21 0.92
C MET A 138 -3.71 11.92 0.79
N GLN A 139 -4.25 12.48 1.88
CA GLN A 139 -5.49 13.26 1.86
C GLN A 139 -5.36 14.53 1.02
N GLU A 140 -4.24 15.25 1.15
CA GLU A 140 -3.94 16.43 0.32
C GLU A 140 -3.85 16.07 -1.17
N GLN A 141 -3.19 14.96 -1.51
CA GLN A 141 -3.12 14.46 -2.89
C GLN A 141 -4.50 14.04 -3.41
N SER A 142 -5.30 13.35 -2.60
CA SER A 142 -6.66 12.95 -2.96
C SER A 142 -7.54 14.17 -3.26
N LYS A 143 -7.42 15.24 -2.47
CA LYS A 143 -8.13 16.49 -2.72
C LYS A 143 -7.72 17.11 -4.06
N LYS A 144 -6.41 17.14 -4.34
CA LYS A 144 -5.90 17.68 -5.62
C LYS A 144 -6.39 16.86 -6.83
N ILE A 145 -6.43 15.54 -6.71
CA ILE A 145 -6.97 14.67 -7.78
C ILE A 145 -8.45 15.01 -8.00
N HIS A 146 -9.24 15.12 -6.93
CA HIS A 146 -10.66 15.48 -7.04
C HIS A 146 -10.89 16.85 -7.68
N GLU A 147 -10.07 17.85 -7.33
CA GLU A 147 -10.11 19.17 -7.99
C GLU A 147 -9.78 19.07 -9.49
N GLN A 148 -8.80 18.26 -9.88
CA GLN A 148 -8.45 18.02 -11.28
C GLN A 148 -9.55 17.27 -12.03
N GLU A 149 -10.17 16.26 -11.41
CA GLU A 149 -11.31 15.54 -11.97
C GLU A 149 -12.49 16.47 -12.23
N GLN A 150 -12.77 17.39 -11.30
CA GLN A 150 -13.81 18.41 -11.47
C GLN A 150 -13.50 19.33 -12.66
N GLN A 151 -12.27 19.83 -12.76
CA GLN A 151 -11.85 20.68 -13.90
C GLN A 151 -11.97 19.95 -15.24
N ILE A 152 -11.61 18.66 -15.29
CA ILE A 152 -11.77 17.82 -16.48
C ILE A 152 -13.26 17.66 -16.83
N SER A 153 -14.11 17.43 -15.82
CA SER A 153 -15.55 17.32 -16.02
C SER A 153 -16.17 18.60 -16.57
N ASP A 154 -15.79 19.75 -16.02
CA ASP A 154 -16.30 21.05 -16.47
C ASP A 154 -15.83 21.35 -17.90
N MET A 155 -14.56 21.04 -18.22
CA MET A 155 -14.03 21.19 -19.57
C MET A 155 -14.74 20.27 -20.58
N LYS A 156 -15.05 19.01 -20.20
CA LYS A 156 -15.83 18.09 -21.05
C LYS A 156 -17.23 18.63 -21.34
N ARG A 157 -17.92 19.16 -20.33
CA ARG A 157 -19.23 19.80 -20.52
C ARG A 157 -19.15 20.96 -21.50
N HIS A 158 -18.14 21.81 -21.36
CA HIS A 158 -17.94 22.88 -22.35
C HIS A 158 -17.69 22.31 -23.74
N PHE A 159 -16.86 21.28 -23.91
CA PHE A 159 -16.68 20.67 -25.23
C PHE A 159 -18.01 20.18 -25.83
N GLU A 160 -18.85 19.52 -25.05
CA GLU A 160 -20.19 19.09 -25.48
C GLU A 160 -21.08 20.27 -25.89
N GLU A 161 -21.08 21.37 -25.13
CA GLU A 161 -21.81 22.61 -25.47
C GLU A 161 -21.32 23.22 -26.80
N TRP A 162 -19.99 23.23 -27.02
CA TRP A 162 -19.40 23.74 -28.24
C TRP A 162 -19.70 22.84 -29.45
N GLU A 163 -19.67 21.52 -29.28
CA GLU A 163 -20.09 20.56 -30.29
C GLU A 163 -21.56 20.76 -30.67
N GLN A 164 -22.45 20.92 -29.66
CA GLN A 164 -23.86 21.23 -29.90
C GLN A 164 -24.03 22.52 -30.69
N LYS A 165 -23.34 23.60 -30.29
CA LYS A 165 -23.42 24.90 -31.00
C LYS A 165 -22.91 24.83 -32.43
N ILE A 166 -21.87 24.05 -32.70
CA ILE A 166 -21.38 23.78 -34.06
C ILE A 166 -22.44 23.01 -34.86
N GLY A 167 -23.06 22.00 -34.24
CA GLY A 167 -24.18 21.25 -34.84
C GLY A 167 -25.34 22.16 -35.22
N ASP A 168 -25.79 23.01 -34.30
CA ASP A 168 -26.88 23.96 -34.52
C ASP A 168 -26.56 24.97 -35.63
N LEU A 169 -25.35 25.56 -35.62
CA LEU A 169 -24.90 26.47 -36.68
C LEU A 169 -24.81 25.78 -38.05
N THR A 170 -24.39 24.51 -38.08
CA THR A 170 -24.32 23.71 -39.32
C THR A 170 -25.72 23.42 -39.85
N ALA A 171 -26.68 23.13 -38.97
CA ALA A 171 -28.08 22.93 -39.33
C ALA A 171 -28.72 24.22 -39.86
N GLU A 172 -28.48 25.36 -39.20
CA GLU A 172 -28.95 26.67 -39.66
C GLU A 172 -28.34 27.08 -41.01
N LEU A 173 -27.04 26.84 -41.23
CA LEU A 173 -26.40 27.02 -42.55
C LEU A 173 -27.05 26.15 -43.64
N SER A 174 -27.43 24.93 -43.30
CA SER A 174 -28.08 24.01 -44.23
C SER A 174 -29.49 24.50 -44.59
N ARG A 175 -30.26 24.99 -43.62
CA ARG A 175 -31.60 25.58 -43.83
C ARG A 175 -31.53 26.87 -44.65
N ALA A 176 -30.62 27.79 -44.31
CA ALA A 176 -30.43 29.05 -45.04
C ALA A 176 -30.02 28.82 -46.52
N ARG A 177 -29.39 27.68 -46.83
CA ARG A 177 -29.10 27.28 -48.22
C ARG A 177 -30.36 26.79 -48.95
N GLU A 178 -31.27 26.10 -48.27
CA GLU A 178 -32.54 25.65 -48.85
C GLU A 178 -33.56 26.79 -49.04
N ASP A 179 -33.52 27.82 -48.19
CA ASP A 179 -34.38 29.00 -48.29
C ASP A 179 -33.92 30.02 -49.37
N SER A 180 -32.79 29.78 -50.03
CA SER A 180 -32.42 30.53 -51.23
C SER A 180 -33.25 30.01 -52.42
N PRO A 181 -34.14 30.82 -53.03
CA PRO A 181 -35.00 30.35 -54.09
C PRO A 181 -34.13 30.00 -55.30
N LYS A 182 -34.34 28.80 -55.85
CA LYS A 182 -33.77 28.37 -57.13
C LYS A 182 -34.17 29.36 -58.23
N THR A 183 -33.29 30.29 -58.54
CA THR A 183 -33.26 30.96 -59.84
C THR A 183 -32.56 30.01 -60.80
N ASP A 184 -33.32 29.11 -61.42
CA ASP A 184 -32.84 28.36 -62.58
C ASP A 184 -32.81 29.30 -63.78
N SER A 185 -31.65 29.90 -64.06
CA SER A 185 -31.27 30.27 -65.42
C SER A 185 -29.79 30.60 -65.56
N ILE A 186 -29.15 29.81 -66.42
CA ILE A 186 -28.08 30.22 -67.34
C ILE A 186 -26.66 30.27 -66.74
N ASP A 187 -26.04 29.09 -66.76
CA ASP A 187 -24.83 28.80 -67.53
C ASP A 187 -24.11 30.03 -68.13
N SER A 188 -23.06 30.53 -67.48
CA SER A 188 -21.87 31.03 -68.17
C SER A 188 -20.77 31.50 -67.20
N CYS A 189 -19.54 31.32 -67.69
CA CYS A 189 -18.35 32.09 -67.34
C CYS A 189 -17.41 31.50 -66.29
N LYS A 190 -16.64 30.52 -66.78
CA LYS A 190 -15.25 30.29 -66.38
C LYS A 190 -14.42 31.59 -66.46
N ARG A 191 -13.52 31.73 -65.48
CA ARG A 191 -12.29 32.56 -65.47
C ARG A 191 -12.47 34.07 -65.61
N LYS A 192 -12.27 34.77 -64.48
CA LYS A 192 -11.30 35.87 -64.41
C LYS A 192 -10.60 35.88 -63.06
N ARG A 193 -9.31 35.54 -63.11
CA ARG A 193 -8.31 35.82 -62.08
C ARG A 193 -8.29 37.34 -61.87
N MET A 194 -8.64 37.80 -60.68
CA MET A 194 -8.28 39.13 -60.20
C MET A 194 -7.32 38.96 -59.03
N GLU A 195 -6.08 39.32 -59.31
CA GLU A 195 -5.03 39.52 -58.33
C GLU A 195 -5.28 40.91 -57.70
N LEU A 196 -5.61 40.95 -56.41
CA LEU A 196 -5.55 42.17 -55.61
C LEU A 196 -5.21 41.82 -54.15
N THR A 197 -3.90 41.85 -53.92
CA THR A 197 -3.19 42.45 -52.77
C THR A 197 -3.99 42.78 -51.48
N LYS A 198 -3.42 42.28 -50.37
CA LYS A 198 -3.54 42.73 -48.96
C LYS A 198 -4.88 42.54 -48.26
N ARG A 199 -4.91 41.51 -47.39
CA ARG A 199 -5.45 41.64 -46.02
C ARG A 199 -4.72 40.67 -45.07
N ASP A 200 -3.46 41.01 -44.80
CA ASP A 200 -2.72 40.54 -43.62
C ASP A 200 -3.29 41.22 -42.37
N SER A 201 -4.30 40.63 -41.72
CA SER A 201 -4.72 41.07 -40.38
C SER A 201 -5.44 40.01 -39.54
N SER A 202 -5.60 38.76 -40.00
CA SER A 202 -6.31 37.72 -39.26
C SER A 202 -5.43 36.53 -38.83
N THR A 203 -4.31 36.29 -39.52
CA THR A 203 -3.41 35.15 -39.24
C THR A 203 -2.50 35.36 -38.02
N LYS A 204 -2.22 36.62 -37.63
CA LYS A 204 -1.44 36.93 -36.42
C LYS A 204 -2.22 36.68 -35.12
N GLU A 205 -3.54 36.81 -35.13
CA GLU A 205 -4.36 36.59 -33.92
C GLU A 205 -4.50 35.10 -33.58
N LEU A 206 -4.58 34.23 -34.59
CA LEU A 206 -4.58 32.77 -34.43
C LEU A 206 -3.21 32.23 -33.96
N GLN A 207 -2.10 32.84 -34.40
CA GLN A 207 -0.78 32.50 -33.86
C GLN A 207 -0.52 33.08 -32.47
N ALA A 208 -1.09 34.26 -32.13
CA ALA A 208 -1.02 34.82 -30.79
C ALA A 208 -1.83 34.00 -29.77
N LYS A 209 -2.98 33.44 -30.16
CA LYS A 209 -3.78 32.54 -29.31
C LYS A 209 -3.14 31.15 -29.13
N LYS A 210 -2.45 30.60 -30.15
CA LYS A 210 -1.64 29.37 -29.98
C LYS A 210 -0.42 29.54 -29.07
N ARG A 211 0.07 30.76 -28.84
CA ARG A 211 1.20 31.06 -27.94
C ARG A 211 0.81 31.40 -26.50
N LYS A 212 -0.49 31.45 -26.16
CA LYS A 212 -0.97 31.66 -24.78
C LYS A 212 -1.14 30.37 -23.96
N LEU A 213 -0.75 29.22 -24.52
CA LEU A 213 -0.59 27.94 -23.84
C LEU A 213 0.90 27.65 -23.56
N ILE A 214 1.69 28.69 -23.32
CA ILE A 214 2.93 28.53 -22.57
C ILE A 214 2.51 28.78 -21.12
N VAL A 215 2.43 27.71 -20.33
CA VAL A 215 2.45 27.81 -18.88
C VAL A 215 3.65 28.69 -18.54
N GLU A 216 3.42 29.96 -18.21
CA GLU A 216 4.40 30.74 -17.46
C GLU A 216 4.65 29.91 -16.21
N ARG A 217 5.74 29.15 -16.21
CA ARG A 217 6.28 28.52 -15.01
C ARG A 217 6.63 29.66 -14.09
N LYS A 218 5.67 30.09 -13.27
CA LYS A 218 5.96 30.87 -12.08
C LYS A 218 7.05 30.10 -11.35
N THR A 219 8.22 30.72 -11.21
CA THR A 219 9.31 30.14 -10.42
C THR A 219 8.75 29.86 -9.04
N SER A 220 8.70 28.58 -8.67
CA SER A 220 8.21 28.17 -7.36
C SER A 220 9.04 28.87 -6.29
N THR A 221 8.38 29.58 -5.38
CA THR A 221 8.97 30.13 -4.16
C THR A 221 9.11 29.08 -3.06
N ASP A 222 8.85 27.80 -3.36
CA ASP A 222 9.09 26.69 -2.46
C ASP A 222 10.59 26.54 -2.18
N ALA A 223 10.98 26.66 -0.91
CA ALA A 223 12.37 26.65 -0.47
C ALA A 223 13.13 25.36 -0.84
N LYS A 224 12.39 24.27 -1.12
CA LYS A 224 12.98 23.01 -1.60
C LYS A 224 13.30 23.05 -3.10
N ASP A 225 12.45 23.70 -3.88
CA ASP A 225 12.65 23.84 -5.34
C ASP A 225 13.80 24.80 -5.65
N VAL A 226 13.98 25.86 -4.84
CA VAL A 226 15.13 26.78 -4.93
C VAL A 226 16.45 26.04 -4.68
N LYS A 227 16.53 25.23 -3.63
CA LYS A 227 17.73 24.43 -3.31
C LYS A 227 18.04 23.39 -4.38
N PHE A 228 17.02 22.78 -4.96
CA PHE A 228 17.20 21.82 -6.05
C PHE A 228 17.72 22.50 -7.33
N LYS A 229 17.22 23.70 -7.65
CA LYS A 229 17.75 24.48 -8.78
C LYS A 229 19.20 24.91 -8.58
N GLU A 230 19.57 25.35 -7.38
CA GLU A 230 20.98 25.67 -7.06
C GLU A 230 21.89 24.46 -7.22
N PHE A 231 21.44 23.28 -6.76
CA PHE A 231 22.18 22.04 -6.93
C PHE A 231 22.39 21.67 -8.41
N MET A 232 21.34 21.76 -9.22
CA MET A 232 21.43 21.48 -10.66
C MET A 232 22.32 22.48 -11.40
N SER A 233 22.23 23.77 -11.05
CA SER A 233 23.13 24.79 -11.62
C SER A 233 24.59 24.54 -11.26
N LYS A 234 24.88 24.04 -10.05
CA LYS A 234 26.25 23.73 -9.63
C LYS A 234 26.81 22.54 -10.41
N LEU A 235 26.02 21.48 -10.58
CA LEU A 235 26.40 20.30 -11.38
C LEU A 235 26.69 20.64 -12.84
N LEU A 236 25.89 21.53 -13.44
CA LEU A 236 26.07 21.94 -14.84
C LEU A 236 27.24 22.91 -15.03
N LYS A 237 27.65 23.60 -13.97
CA LYS A 237 28.82 24.49 -14.00
C LYS A 237 30.12 23.71 -13.86
N ASP A 238 30.12 22.65 -13.05
CA ASP A 238 31.25 21.74 -12.87
C ASP A 238 31.49 20.83 -14.11
N SER A 239 30.56 20.78 -15.07
CA SER A 239 30.72 20.02 -16.33
C SER A 239 31.25 20.85 -17.51
N SER A 240 31.56 22.13 -17.30
CA SER A 240 32.00 23.07 -18.36
C SER A 240 33.44 23.59 -18.18
N ASP A 241 34.22 23.01 -17.26
CA ASP A 241 35.68 23.20 -17.16
C ASP A 241 36.42 21.91 -17.56
#